data_AF-A0A6L2PU09-F1
#
_entry.id   AF-A0A6L2PU09-F1
#
_cell.length_a   1.000
_cell.length_b   1.000
_cell.length_c   1.000
_cell.angle_alpha   90.00
_cell.angle_beta   90.00
_cell.angle_gamma   90.00
#
_symmetry.space_group_name_H-M   'P 1'
#
loop_
_entity.id
_entity.type
_entity.pdbx_description
1 polymer ?
#
loop_
_entity_poly.entity_id
_entity_poly.type
_entity_poly.pdbx_seq_one_letter_code
_entity_poly.pdbx_strand_id
1 'polypeptide(L)'
;MGEKVDDGAKWAKFGKQNWRPGTNQTPRKLDLLENKTALTSRRSSTFQRQKYGGRINVARVRVARHRVTARLGPKPPKWELEDFVAEEVEKVQVGDAASVTDFVRSFGSHYIASYVTGNSLYQVFVYTPSIYRSIKDRFKTRGVSDLSSVELASFFSPWSAEHIGDVQVASGNATVEEWATENLRVHFYLFTYTSLLKLHENASLLRKLDGLLGNEALLQLNLRTLSPAFKDSVKKQWFHEVIDNYLKLWEVNM
;
A
#
# COMPACT_ATOMS: atom_id res chain seq x y z
N MET A 1 3.76 33.13 -26.18
CA MET A 1 3.50 33.11 -24.72
C MET A 1 2.82 31.81 -24.40
N GLY A 2 3.59 30.81 -23.99
CA GLY A 2 3.12 29.44 -23.77
C GLY A 2 3.56 28.99 -22.39
N GLU A 3 2.57 28.79 -21.54
CA GLU A 3 2.65 28.28 -20.18
C GLU A 3 3.06 26.80 -20.21
N LYS A 4 4.12 26.42 -19.48
CA LYS A 4 4.44 25.03 -19.16
C LYS A 4 4.42 24.88 -17.65
N VAL A 5 3.37 24.24 -17.15
CA VAL A 5 3.29 23.68 -15.80
C VAL A 5 3.82 22.25 -15.90
N ASP A 6 4.98 22.01 -15.30
CA ASP A 6 5.54 20.68 -15.07
C ASP A 6 6.04 20.64 -13.63
N ASP A 7 5.27 20.01 -12.73
CA ASP A 7 5.67 19.74 -11.35
C ASP A 7 5.37 18.27 -11.01
N GLY A 8 6.03 17.36 -11.73
CA GLY A 8 6.19 15.97 -11.33
C GLY A 8 7.05 15.85 -10.07
N ALA A 9 6.43 15.75 -8.91
CA ALA A 9 7.12 15.52 -7.63
C ALA A 9 7.95 14.21 -7.67
N LYS A 10 9.27 14.38 -7.54
CA LYS A 10 10.28 13.33 -7.47
C LYS A 10 10.20 12.57 -6.13
N TRP A 11 10.16 11.24 -6.21
CA TRP A 11 10.22 10.34 -5.06
C TRP A 11 11.60 10.37 -4.39
N ALA A 12 11.62 10.50 -3.05
CA ALA A 12 12.84 10.35 -2.26
C ALA A 12 13.32 8.89 -2.31
N LYS A 13 14.34 8.64 -3.14
CA LYS A 13 15.13 7.40 -3.11
C LYS A 13 16.05 7.44 -1.90
N PHE A 14 15.86 6.52 -0.96
CA PHE A 14 16.77 6.30 0.15
C PHE A 14 18.12 5.71 -0.33
N GLY A 15 19.20 6.41 0.03
CA GLY A 15 20.58 5.94 0.22
C GLY A 15 21.18 4.94 -0.78
N LYS A 16 22.05 5.45 -1.68
CA LYS A 16 23.18 4.66 -2.19
C LYS A 16 24.27 4.67 -1.11
N GLN A 17 24.60 3.51 -0.54
CA GLN A 17 25.84 3.32 0.20
C GLN A 17 26.67 2.27 -0.55
N ASN A 18 27.94 2.58 -0.79
CA ASN A 18 28.84 1.84 -1.70
C ASN A 18 28.92 0.35 -1.37
N TRP A 19 28.48 -0.46 -2.33
CA TRP A 19 28.49 -1.92 -2.31
C TRP A 19 29.90 -2.46 -2.55
N ARG A 20 30.40 -3.31 -1.63
CA ARG A 20 31.46 -4.29 -1.92
C ARG A 20 30.80 -5.66 -2.11
N PRO A 21 31.11 -6.41 -3.19
CA PRO A 21 30.46 -7.69 -3.46
C PRO A 21 30.95 -8.76 -2.47
N GLY A 22 30.03 -9.39 -1.74
CA GLY A 22 30.40 -10.53 -0.90
C GLY A 22 29.38 -11.10 0.10
N THR A 23 28.19 -10.53 0.30
CA THR A 23 27.20 -11.12 1.23
C THR A 23 25.77 -11.07 0.69
N ASN A 24 25.10 -12.22 0.67
CA ASN A 24 23.69 -12.41 0.28
C ASN A 24 22.74 -11.89 1.39
N GLN A 25 22.71 -10.58 1.64
CA GLN A 25 21.66 -9.95 2.45
C GLN A 25 21.04 -8.77 1.69
N THR A 26 19.76 -8.92 1.32
CA THR A 26 18.94 -7.84 0.77
C THR A 26 18.70 -6.76 1.83
N PRO A 27 18.88 -5.47 1.53
CA PRO A 27 18.72 -4.39 2.52
C PRO A 27 17.27 -4.28 3.03
N ARG A 28 17.13 -4.04 4.34
CA ARG A 28 15.85 -3.85 5.06
C ARG A 28 15.41 -2.39 4.88
N LYS A 29 14.15 -2.13 4.53
CA LYS A 29 13.61 -0.77 4.35
C LYS A 29 12.36 -0.55 5.22
N LEU A 30 12.31 0.60 5.88
CA LEU A 30 11.12 1.14 6.53
C LEU A 30 10.48 2.10 5.53
N ASP A 31 9.27 1.78 5.04
CA ASP A 31 8.57 2.63 4.07
C ASP A 31 7.49 3.44 4.80
N LEU A 32 7.68 4.76 4.87
CA LEU A 32 6.61 5.71 5.20
C LEU A 32 5.81 5.96 3.92
N LEU A 33 4.62 5.37 3.85
CA LEU A 33 3.72 5.57 2.71
C LEU A 33 2.87 6.81 2.97
N GLU A 34 3.15 7.90 2.24
CA GLU A 34 2.22 9.02 2.09
C GLU A 34 0.97 8.50 1.35
N ASN A 35 -0.17 8.47 2.02
CA ASN A 35 -1.43 8.17 1.36
C ASN A 35 -2.01 9.48 0.81
N LYS A 36 -2.00 9.66 -0.52
CA LYS A 36 -3.01 10.50 -1.17
C LYS A 36 -4.29 9.65 -1.19
N THR A 37 -5.26 10.08 -0.38
CA THR A 37 -6.64 9.56 -0.34
C THR A 37 -6.82 8.23 0.42
N ALA A 38 -7.76 8.25 1.36
CA ALA A 38 -8.01 7.20 2.33
C ALA A 38 -8.77 6.02 1.70
N LEU A 39 -8.08 4.90 1.47
CA LEU A 39 -8.74 3.60 1.37
C LEU A 39 -9.02 3.08 2.78
N THR A 40 -10.18 3.46 3.32
CA THR A 40 -10.73 2.89 4.55
C THR A 40 -12.07 2.22 4.26
N SER A 41 -12.23 0.99 4.75
CA SER A 41 -13.49 0.25 4.80
C SER A 41 -14.67 1.14 5.17
N ARG A 42 -15.79 1.00 4.44
CA ARG A 42 -17.04 1.79 4.56
C ARG A 42 -17.67 1.78 5.95
N ARG A 43 -17.28 0.84 6.84
CA ARG A 43 -17.71 0.83 8.25
C ARG A 43 -16.84 1.71 9.14
N SER A 44 -15.56 1.88 8.83
CA SER A 44 -14.61 2.67 9.63
C SER A 44 -14.63 4.16 9.28
N SER A 45 -14.91 4.51 8.02
CA SER A 45 -14.95 5.91 7.56
C SER A 45 -16.15 6.69 8.09
N THR A 46 -17.31 6.03 8.19
CA THR A 46 -18.56 6.64 8.68
C THR A 46 -18.49 6.93 10.19
N PHE A 47 -17.86 6.03 10.97
CA PHE A 47 -17.70 6.18 12.41
C PHE A 47 -16.74 7.32 12.80
N GLN A 48 -15.67 7.50 12.03
CA GLN A 48 -14.66 8.56 12.28
C GLN A 48 -15.16 9.96 11.86
N ARG A 49 -15.94 10.06 10.77
CA ARG A 49 -16.46 11.35 10.29
C ARG A 49 -17.52 11.97 11.22
N GLN A 50 -18.31 11.12 11.88
CA GLN A 50 -19.41 11.56 12.75
C GLN A 50 -18.93 12.11 14.11
N LYS A 51 -17.73 11.74 14.56
CA LYS A 51 -17.20 12.15 15.87
C LYS A 51 -16.33 13.42 15.84
N TYR A 52 -15.69 13.75 14.71
CA TYR A 52 -14.63 14.78 14.65
C TYR A 52 -14.91 16.01 13.79
N GLY A 53 -16.08 16.12 13.13
CA GLY A 53 -16.57 17.37 12.52
C GLY A 53 -15.67 18.07 11.48
N GLY A 54 -14.54 17.46 11.07
CA GLY A 54 -13.50 18.11 10.28
C GLY A 54 -12.69 17.13 9.42
N ARG A 55 -11.82 17.69 8.57
CA ARG A 55 -10.91 16.89 7.71
C ARG A 55 -9.87 16.19 8.60
N ILE A 56 -9.92 14.87 8.69
CA ILE A 56 -8.89 14.05 9.35
C ILE A 56 -7.77 13.73 8.35
N ASN A 57 -6.53 13.70 8.83
CA ASN A 57 -5.40 13.26 8.02
C ASN A 57 -4.79 12.01 8.64
N VAL A 58 -4.27 11.11 7.80
CA VAL A 58 -3.84 9.79 8.22
C VAL A 58 -2.43 9.53 7.71
N ALA A 59 -1.55 9.05 8.58
CA ALA A 59 -0.25 8.49 8.21
C ALA A 59 -0.21 6.99 8.51
N ARG A 60 0.50 6.22 7.67
CA ARG A 60 0.73 4.79 7.89
C ARG A 60 2.22 4.49 7.96
N VAL A 61 2.63 3.86 9.05
CA VAL A 61 3.96 3.27 9.22
C VAL A 61 3.87 1.78 8.88
N ARG A 62 4.81 1.26 8.09
CA ARG A 62 4.84 -0.15 7.70
C ARG A 62 6.26 -0.72 7.76
N VAL A 63 6.39 -1.91 8.34
CA VAL A 63 7.60 -2.74 8.26
C VAL A 63 7.23 -4.01 7.50
N ALA A 64 7.94 -4.32 6.43
CA ALA A 64 7.65 -5.49 5.60
C ALA A 64 8.89 -6.37 5.42
N ARG A 65 8.66 -7.68 5.41
CA ARG A 65 9.65 -8.68 5.00
C ARG A 65 9.15 -9.40 3.76
N HIS A 66 9.78 -9.14 2.63
CA HIS A 66 9.52 -9.87 1.39
C HIS A 66 10.19 -11.24 1.46
N ARG A 67 9.47 -12.28 1.06
CA ARG A 67 9.95 -13.68 1.07
C ARG A 67 10.09 -14.22 -0.34
N VAL A 68 9.03 -14.11 -1.15
CA VAL A 68 9.05 -14.56 -2.55
C VAL A 68 8.63 -13.41 -3.47
N THR A 69 9.35 -13.27 -4.57
CA THR A 69 8.96 -12.41 -5.69
C THR A 69 8.87 -13.28 -6.92
N ALA A 70 7.73 -13.27 -7.59
CA ALA A 70 7.53 -14.06 -8.80
C ALA A 70 6.93 -13.19 -9.90
N ARG A 71 7.37 -13.44 -11.13
CA ARG A 71 6.78 -12.90 -12.35
C ARG A 71 6.11 -14.06 -13.08
N LEU A 72 4.84 -13.89 -13.41
CA LEU A 72 4.06 -14.89 -14.12
C LEU A 72 4.36 -14.77 -15.61
N GLY A 73 5.53 -15.30 -16.00
CA GLY A 73 5.98 -15.53 -17.38
C GLY A 73 6.08 -14.30 -18.30
N PRO A 74 6.83 -14.38 -19.41
CA PRO A 74 6.58 -13.50 -20.54
C PRO A 74 5.17 -13.78 -21.08
N LYS A 75 4.51 -12.75 -21.62
CA LYS A 75 3.22 -12.89 -22.33
C LYS A 75 3.37 -14.05 -23.34
N PRO A 76 2.65 -15.18 -23.18
CA PRO A 76 2.71 -16.20 -24.20
C PRO A 76 2.18 -15.61 -25.52
N PRO A 77 2.74 -16.00 -26.68
CA PRO A 77 2.29 -15.47 -27.97
C PRO A 77 0.80 -15.73 -28.21
N LYS A 78 0.23 -16.75 -27.55
CA LYS A 78 -1.19 -17.06 -27.52
C LYS A 78 -1.60 -17.34 -26.07
N TRP A 79 -2.64 -16.67 -25.60
CA TRP A 79 -3.24 -16.97 -24.30
C TRP A 79 -4.13 -18.19 -24.49
N GLU A 80 -3.78 -19.30 -23.85
CA GLU A 80 -4.69 -20.41 -23.67
C GLU A 80 -5.57 -20.03 -22.48
N LEU A 81 -6.78 -19.59 -22.80
CA LEU A 81 -7.81 -19.35 -21.81
C LEU A 81 -8.43 -20.71 -21.47
N GLU A 82 -8.72 -20.92 -20.20
CA GLU A 82 -9.61 -22.01 -19.79
C GLU A 82 -10.96 -21.89 -20.53
N ASP A 83 -11.57 -23.01 -20.90
CA ASP A 83 -12.74 -23.05 -21.79
C ASP A 83 -13.89 -22.17 -21.27
N PHE A 84 -14.17 -22.23 -19.96
CA PHE A 84 -15.21 -21.42 -19.33
C PHE A 84 -14.93 -19.91 -19.39
N VAL A 85 -13.66 -19.48 -19.40
CA VAL A 85 -13.31 -18.06 -19.57
C VAL A 85 -13.49 -17.66 -21.03
N ALA A 86 -13.11 -18.54 -21.96
CA ALA A 86 -13.27 -18.29 -23.39
C ALA A 86 -14.75 -18.12 -23.77
N GLU A 87 -15.64 -18.96 -23.23
CA GLU A 87 -17.09 -18.84 -23.42
C GLU A 87 -17.64 -17.49 -22.94
N GLU A 88 -17.20 -17.01 -21.78
CA GLU A 88 -17.62 -15.74 -21.21
C GLU A 88 -17.07 -14.53 -21.97
N VAL A 89 -15.84 -14.63 -22.49
CA VAL A 89 -15.28 -13.63 -23.41
C VAL A 89 -16.14 -13.48 -24.66
N GLU A 90 -16.72 -14.57 -25.18
CA GLU A 90 -17.59 -14.49 -26.36
C GLU A 90 -18.92 -13.80 -26.08
N LYS A 91 -19.44 -13.88 -24.85
CA LYS A 91 -20.69 -13.22 -24.44
C LYS A 91 -20.57 -11.70 -24.32
N VAL A 92 -19.37 -11.15 -24.26
CA VAL A 92 -19.15 -9.70 -24.25
C VAL A 92 -19.51 -9.10 -25.61
N GLN A 93 -20.41 -8.11 -25.62
CA GLN A 93 -20.94 -7.47 -26.83
C GLN A 93 -20.44 -6.02 -26.95
N VAL A 94 -20.01 -5.65 -28.15
CA VAL A 94 -19.57 -4.28 -28.47
C VAL A 94 -20.77 -3.34 -28.40
N GLY A 95 -20.63 -2.20 -27.74
CA GLY A 95 -21.71 -1.23 -27.52
C GLY A 95 -22.58 -1.52 -26.29
N ASP A 96 -22.46 -2.70 -25.69
CA ASP A 96 -23.13 -3.04 -24.43
C ASP A 96 -22.14 -3.08 -23.27
N ALA A 97 -22.15 -2.02 -22.45
CA ALA A 97 -21.30 -1.91 -21.28
C ALA A 97 -21.72 -2.85 -20.13
N ALA A 98 -22.98 -3.30 -20.10
CA ALA A 98 -23.45 -4.23 -19.09
C ALA A 98 -22.77 -5.60 -19.27
N SER A 99 -22.68 -6.10 -20.50
CA SER A 99 -21.96 -7.34 -20.81
C SER A 99 -20.50 -7.35 -20.32
N VAL A 100 -19.80 -6.22 -20.44
CA VAL A 100 -18.43 -6.06 -19.91
C VAL A 100 -18.43 -6.08 -18.38
N THR A 101 -19.40 -5.42 -17.75
CA THR A 101 -19.52 -5.35 -16.29
C THR A 101 -19.78 -6.74 -15.71
N ASP A 102 -20.62 -7.54 -16.36
CA ASP A 102 -20.93 -8.92 -15.94
C ASP A 102 -19.71 -9.85 -16.05
N PHE A 103 -18.93 -9.70 -17.14
CA PHE A 103 -17.66 -10.40 -17.28
C PHE A 103 -16.68 -10.03 -16.15
N VAL A 104 -16.51 -8.73 -15.87
CA VAL A 104 -15.60 -8.22 -14.83
C VAL A 104 -16.02 -8.68 -13.44
N ARG A 105 -17.33 -8.77 -13.19
CA ARG A 105 -17.85 -9.25 -11.91
C ARG A 105 -17.45 -10.70 -11.65
N SER A 106 -17.34 -11.50 -12.71
CA SER A 106 -17.05 -12.93 -12.63
C SER A 106 -15.55 -13.22 -12.62
N PHE A 107 -14.75 -12.50 -13.42
CA PHE A 107 -13.32 -12.81 -13.64
C PHE A 107 -12.35 -11.71 -13.18
N GLY A 108 -12.87 -10.55 -12.79
CA GLY A 108 -12.09 -9.33 -12.58
C GLY A 108 -11.76 -8.63 -13.90
N SER A 109 -11.14 -7.46 -13.79
CA SER A 109 -10.70 -6.66 -14.95
C SER A 109 -9.21 -6.87 -15.28
N HIS A 110 -8.47 -7.49 -14.37
CA HIS A 110 -7.02 -7.64 -14.45
C HIS A 110 -6.57 -9.03 -14.02
N TYR A 111 -5.49 -9.51 -14.62
CA TYR A 111 -4.75 -10.68 -14.17
C TYR A 111 -3.49 -10.25 -13.40
N ILE A 112 -2.97 -11.17 -12.58
CA ILE A 112 -1.71 -10.97 -11.86
C ILE A 112 -0.56 -11.20 -12.84
N ALA A 113 0.26 -10.17 -13.09
CA ALA A 113 1.48 -10.29 -13.90
C ALA A 113 2.71 -10.60 -13.05
N SER A 114 2.73 -10.11 -11.81
CA SER A 114 3.74 -10.46 -10.83
C SER A 114 3.23 -10.24 -9.41
N TYR A 115 3.81 -10.93 -8.45
CA TYR A 115 3.46 -10.77 -7.05
C TYR A 115 4.69 -10.80 -6.14
N VAL A 116 4.53 -10.19 -4.97
CA VAL A 116 5.46 -10.30 -3.85
C VAL A 116 4.69 -10.84 -2.66
N THR A 117 5.16 -11.94 -2.09
CA THR A 117 4.64 -12.51 -0.83
C THR A 117 5.65 -12.36 0.28
N GLY A 118 5.17 -12.40 1.52
CA GLY A 118 5.95 -12.24 2.73
C GLY A 118 5.04 -12.00 3.91
N ASN A 119 5.43 -11.12 4.82
CA ASN A 119 4.52 -10.56 5.81
C ASN A 119 4.89 -9.11 6.14
N SER A 120 3.98 -8.34 6.73
CA SER A 120 4.25 -6.98 7.15
C SER A 120 3.40 -6.56 8.33
N LEU A 121 3.97 -5.73 9.20
CA LEU A 121 3.23 -5.01 10.23
C LEU A 121 2.92 -3.61 9.74
N TYR A 122 1.77 -3.08 10.12
CA TYR A 122 1.43 -1.69 9.90
C TYR A 122 0.73 -1.07 11.09
N GLN A 123 0.85 0.25 11.19
CA GLN A 123 0.21 1.06 12.21
C GLN A 123 -0.27 2.36 11.59
N VAL A 124 -1.43 2.83 12.03
CA VAL A 124 -2.10 4.01 11.49
C VAL A 124 -2.15 5.11 12.54
N PHE A 125 -1.85 6.34 12.13
CA PHE A 125 -1.86 7.52 12.98
C PHE A 125 -2.79 8.56 12.38
N VAL A 126 -3.68 9.12 13.20
CA VAL A 126 -4.64 10.15 12.80
C VAL A 126 -4.20 11.49 13.37
N TYR A 127 -4.22 12.52 12.53
CA TYR A 127 -3.76 13.87 12.84
C TYR A 127 -4.81 14.91 12.49
N THR A 128 -4.78 16.01 13.24
CA THR A 128 -5.43 17.26 12.82
C THR A 128 -4.75 17.83 11.56
N PRO A 129 -5.46 18.64 10.76
CA PRO A 129 -4.88 19.28 9.59
C PRO A 129 -3.65 20.13 9.86
N SER A 130 -3.60 20.85 10.99
CA SER A 130 -2.47 21.71 11.34
C SER A 130 -1.20 20.88 11.60
N ILE A 131 -1.30 19.88 12.48
CA ILE A 131 -0.16 19.00 12.82
C ILE A 131 0.31 18.24 11.58
N TYR A 132 -0.62 17.67 10.81
CA TYR A 132 -0.27 16.94 9.60
C TYR A 132 0.48 17.79 8.58
N ARG A 133 0.06 19.05 8.38
CA ARG A 133 0.77 20.00 7.50
C ARG A 133 2.18 20.28 8.01
N SER A 134 2.35 20.55 9.30
CA SER A 134 3.67 20.78 9.90
C SER A 134 4.60 19.57 9.72
N ILE A 135 4.10 18.35 9.97
CA ILE A 135 4.86 17.11 9.74
C ILE A 135 5.23 16.97 8.26
N LYS A 136 4.28 17.22 7.34
CA LYS A 136 4.52 17.12 5.90
C LYS A 136 5.56 18.13 5.41
N ASP A 137 5.46 19.38 5.84
CA ASP A 137 6.41 20.42 5.46
C ASP A 137 7.81 20.12 6.02
N ARG A 138 7.87 19.52 7.21
CA ARG A 138 9.11 19.01 7.78
C ARG A 138 9.74 17.91 6.92
N PHE A 139 8.95 16.91 6.51
CA PHE A 139 9.44 15.85 5.63
C PHE A 139 9.85 16.35 4.25
N LYS A 140 9.15 17.33 3.67
CA LYS A 140 9.52 17.93 2.38
C LYS A 140 10.84 18.69 2.43
N THR A 141 11.09 19.43 3.50
CA THR A 141 12.23 20.36 3.59
C THR A 141 13.52 19.67 3.97
N ARG A 142 13.50 18.63 4.81
CA ARG A 142 14.71 17.92 5.24
C ARG A 142 14.75 16.43 4.86
N GLY A 143 13.64 15.86 4.39
CA GLY A 143 13.55 14.42 4.19
C GLY A 143 13.45 13.66 5.51
N VAL A 144 13.05 12.39 5.43
CA VAL A 144 12.90 11.51 6.62
C VAL A 144 14.26 11.21 7.27
N SER A 145 15.31 11.11 6.45
CA SER A 145 16.66 10.70 6.86
C SER A 145 17.36 11.70 7.78
N ASP A 146 16.98 12.98 7.72
CA ASP A 146 17.60 14.07 8.47
C ASP A 146 16.87 14.36 9.79
N LEU A 147 15.83 13.59 10.11
CA LEU A 147 15.11 13.72 11.38
C LEU A 147 15.83 12.94 12.46
N SER A 148 16.03 13.60 13.60
CA SER A 148 16.46 12.89 14.81
C SER A 148 15.38 11.90 15.22
N SER A 149 15.79 10.83 15.89
CA SER A 149 14.82 9.81 16.30
C SER A 149 13.86 10.31 17.39
N VAL A 150 14.29 11.29 18.19
CA VAL A 150 13.42 12.03 19.13
C VAL A 150 12.35 12.81 18.38
N GLU A 151 12.72 13.49 17.30
CA GLU A 151 11.78 14.25 16.47
C GLU A 151 10.76 13.32 15.80
N LEU A 152 11.22 12.19 15.26
CA LEU A 152 10.35 11.17 14.69
C LEU A 152 9.41 10.57 15.76
N ALA A 153 9.94 10.20 16.93
CA ALA A 153 9.12 9.68 18.03
C ALA A 153 8.05 10.70 18.48
N SER A 154 8.39 11.99 18.52
CA SER A 154 7.45 13.07 18.86
C SER A 154 6.29 13.16 17.87
N PHE A 155 6.55 13.10 16.56
CA PHE A 155 5.51 13.14 15.53
C PHE A 155 4.55 11.95 15.59
N PHE A 156 5.02 10.80 16.06
CA PHE A 156 4.22 9.57 16.15
C PHE A 156 3.88 9.21 17.62
N SER A 157 3.77 10.23 18.47
CA SER A 157 3.37 10.11 19.88
C SER A 157 1.92 10.56 20.10
N PRO A 158 1.32 10.23 21.26
CA PRO A 158 0.00 10.71 21.68
C PRO A 158 -0.13 12.24 21.78
N TRP A 159 0.98 12.99 21.78
CA TRP A 159 0.92 14.46 21.75
C TRP A 159 0.60 15.02 20.36
N SER A 160 1.09 14.34 19.33
CA SER A 160 0.92 14.79 17.94
C SER A 160 -0.30 14.14 17.29
N ALA A 161 -0.52 12.85 17.56
CA ALA A 161 -1.60 12.08 16.95
C ALA A 161 -2.86 12.13 17.82
N GLU A 162 -3.99 12.48 17.20
CA GLU A 162 -5.33 12.39 17.81
C GLU A 162 -5.69 10.93 18.13
N HIS A 163 -5.31 10.02 17.22
CA HIS A 163 -5.46 8.59 17.42
C HIS A 163 -4.24 7.83 16.92
N ILE A 164 -3.87 6.83 17.71
CA ILE A 164 -2.88 5.82 17.35
C ILE A 164 -3.62 4.51 17.25
N GLY A 165 -3.60 3.91 16.06
CA GLY A 165 -4.16 2.59 15.82
C GLY A 165 -3.27 1.50 16.39
N ASP A 166 -3.88 0.33 16.62
CA ASP A 166 -3.14 -0.86 17.01
C ASP A 166 -2.18 -1.31 15.90
N VAL A 167 -1.16 -2.06 16.29
CA VAL A 167 -0.28 -2.72 15.34
C VAL A 167 -1.02 -3.93 14.78
N GLN A 168 -1.04 -4.03 13.46
CA GLN A 168 -1.75 -5.09 12.73
C GLN A 168 -0.79 -5.81 11.79
N VAL A 169 -1.02 -7.11 11.58
CA VAL A 169 -0.21 -7.96 10.71
C VAL A 169 -0.98 -8.26 9.43
N ALA A 170 -0.33 -8.14 8.27
CA ALA A 170 -0.97 -8.30 6.96
C ALA A 170 -1.57 -9.71 6.73
N SER A 171 -1.01 -10.74 7.37
CA SER A 171 -1.57 -12.10 7.34
C SER A 171 -2.67 -12.35 8.38
N GLY A 172 -2.89 -11.43 9.32
CA GLY A 172 -3.75 -11.66 10.49
C GLY A 172 -3.18 -12.67 11.50
N ASN A 173 -1.87 -12.92 11.49
CA ASN A 173 -1.22 -13.81 12.46
C ASN A 173 -1.21 -13.18 13.87
N ALA A 174 -2.16 -13.62 14.71
CA ALA A 174 -2.36 -13.13 16.07
C ALA A 174 -1.13 -13.28 16.97
N THR A 175 -0.33 -14.33 16.81
CA THR A 175 0.91 -14.52 17.60
C THR A 175 1.93 -13.43 17.30
N VAL A 176 2.03 -12.98 16.04
CA VAL A 176 2.92 -11.87 15.67
C VAL A 176 2.36 -10.53 16.17
N GLU A 177 1.04 -10.35 16.20
CA GLU A 177 0.38 -9.16 16.76
C GLU A 177 0.56 -9.06 18.28
N GLU A 178 0.41 -10.17 19.00
CA GLU A 178 0.65 -10.26 20.43
C GLU A 178 2.12 -9.98 20.75
N TRP A 179 3.05 -10.62 20.02
CA TRP A 179 4.48 -10.33 20.14
C TRP A 179 4.77 -8.84 19.95
N ALA A 180 4.16 -8.20 18.95
CA ALA A 180 4.32 -6.77 18.69
C ALA A 180 3.77 -5.93 19.86
N THR A 181 2.61 -6.29 20.40
CA THR A 181 1.96 -5.59 21.52
C THR A 181 2.77 -5.66 22.81
N GLU A 182 3.50 -6.75 23.03
CA GLU A 182 4.37 -6.91 24.20
C GLU A 182 5.72 -6.22 24.01
N ASN A 183 6.34 -6.39 22.85
CA ASN A 183 7.73 -6.00 22.63
C ASN A 183 7.87 -4.56 22.12
N LEU A 184 6.83 -4.00 21.49
CA LEU A 184 6.86 -2.68 20.87
C LEU A 184 6.27 -1.56 21.74
N ARG A 185 6.06 -1.82 23.04
CA ARG A 185 5.62 -0.79 23.99
C ARG A 185 6.67 0.30 24.17
N VAL A 186 6.24 1.54 24.08
CA VAL A 186 7.02 2.75 24.31
C VAL A 186 6.43 3.46 25.52
N HIS A 187 7.31 3.88 26.42
CA HIS A 187 6.97 4.78 27.52
C HIS A 187 7.41 6.19 27.10
N PHE A 188 6.44 7.11 27.00
CA PHE A 188 6.69 8.50 26.60
C PHE A 188 5.99 9.42 27.59
N TYR A 189 6.76 10.04 28.48
CA TYR A 189 6.27 10.79 29.63
C TYR A 189 5.26 9.97 30.45
N LEU A 190 3.99 10.37 30.44
CA LEU A 190 2.90 9.74 31.20
C LEU A 190 2.12 8.68 30.40
N PHE A 191 2.49 8.45 29.14
CA PHE A 191 1.77 7.54 28.26
C PHE A 191 2.58 6.27 28.00
N THR A 192 1.85 5.15 27.95
CA THR A 192 2.37 3.87 27.46
C THR A 192 1.54 3.46 26.27
N TYR A 193 2.19 3.23 25.13
CA TYR A 193 1.51 2.83 23.89
C TYR A 193 2.42 1.96 23.04
N THR A 194 1.84 1.15 22.16
CA THR A 194 2.60 0.33 21.20
C THR A 194 2.98 1.18 20.00
N SER A 195 4.23 1.13 19.55
CA SER A 195 4.68 1.88 18.37
C SER A 195 5.66 1.09 17.50
N LEU A 196 5.35 0.98 16.21
CA LEU A 196 6.27 0.40 15.23
C LEU A 196 7.59 1.16 15.13
N LEU A 197 7.62 2.45 15.49
CA LEU A 197 8.86 3.22 15.46
C LEU A 197 9.91 2.72 16.45
N LYS A 198 9.54 1.96 17.47
CA LYS A 198 10.51 1.33 18.37
C LYS A 198 11.48 0.40 17.61
N LEU A 199 11.09 -0.10 16.44
CA LEU A 199 11.94 -0.91 15.56
C LEU A 199 13.03 -0.09 14.84
N HIS A 200 12.83 1.22 14.65
CA HIS A 200 13.71 2.07 13.85
C HIS A 200 15.14 2.12 14.39
N GLU A 201 15.30 2.21 15.71
CA GLU A 201 16.62 2.25 16.38
C GLU A 201 17.02 0.93 17.03
N ASN A 202 16.13 -0.05 17.07
CA ASN A 202 16.37 -1.30 17.78
C ASN A 202 16.62 -2.46 16.81
N ALA A 203 17.88 -2.59 16.38
CA ALA A 203 18.32 -3.66 15.49
C ALA A 203 18.07 -5.07 16.06
N SER A 204 18.08 -5.23 17.39
CA SER A 204 17.81 -6.52 18.04
C SER A 204 16.33 -6.91 17.91
N LEU A 205 15.41 -5.98 18.21
CA LEU A 205 13.97 -6.18 18.00
C LEU A 205 13.65 -6.43 16.52
N LEU A 206 14.27 -5.69 15.62
CA LEU A 206 14.07 -5.88 14.18
C LEU A 206 14.54 -7.27 13.71
N ARG A 207 15.62 -7.82 14.26
CA ARG A 207 16.07 -9.20 13.97
C ARG A 207 15.10 -10.24 14.50
N LYS A 208 14.57 -10.06 15.72
CA LYS A 208 13.54 -10.95 16.28
C LYS A 208 12.28 -10.95 15.40
N LEU A 209 11.79 -9.77 15.02
CA LEU A 209 10.64 -9.62 14.13
C LEU A 209 10.88 -10.27 12.76
N ASP A 210 12.07 -10.12 12.17
CA ASP A 210 12.42 -10.74 10.89
C ASP A 210 12.28 -12.28 10.91
N GLY A 211 12.57 -12.92 12.04
CA GLY A 211 12.35 -14.35 12.25
C GLY A 211 10.87 -14.74 12.29
N LEU A 212 10.01 -13.84 12.80
CA LEU A 212 8.57 -14.06 12.93
C LEU A 212 7.79 -13.80 11.64
N LEU A 213 8.29 -12.91 10.76
CA LEU A 213 7.58 -12.54 9.54
C LEU A 213 7.72 -13.60 8.45
N GLY A 214 6.86 -14.61 8.49
CA GLY A 214 6.78 -15.71 7.53
C GLY A 214 6.35 -15.29 6.11
N ASN A 215 6.06 -16.29 5.27
CA ASN A 215 5.53 -16.08 3.93
C ASN A 215 4.00 -16.30 3.91
N GLU A 216 3.27 -15.44 4.60
CA GLU A 216 1.86 -15.68 4.94
C GLU A 216 0.90 -14.69 4.29
N ALA A 217 1.41 -13.63 3.65
CA ALA A 217 0.62 -12.55 3.08
C ALA A 217 1.10 -12.17 1.68
N LEU A 218 0.15 -11.73 0.86
CA LEU A 218 0.39 -11.09 -0.43
C LEU A 218 0.64 -9.60 -0.20
N LEU A 219 1.88 -9.15 -0.42
CA LEU A 219 2.31 -7.81 -0.05
C LEU A 219 2.23 -6.81 -1.19
N GLN A 220 2.41 -7.27 -2.42
CA GLN A 220 2.35 -6.47 -3.63
C GLN A 220 1.84 -7.30 -4.80
N LEU A 221 1.02 -6.65 -5.64
CA LEU A 221 0.53 -7.18 -6.90
C LEU A 221 0.86 -6.21 -8.03
N ASN A 222 1.35 -6.74 -9.13
CA ASN A 222 1.34 -6.05 -10.41
C ASN A 222 0.19 -6.64 -11.23
N LEU A 223 -0.80 -5.82 -11.50
CA LEU A 223 -1.98 -6.19 -12.25
C LEU A 223 -1.88 -5.66 -13.68
N ARG A 224 -2.30 -6.47 -14.64
CA ARG A 224 -2.41 -6.07 -16.05
C ARG A 224 -3.81 -6.37 -16.56
N THR A 225 -4.32 -5.48 -17.41
CA THR A 225 -5.67 -5.62 -17.96
C THR A 225 -5.87 -6.97 -18.65
N LEU A 226 -7.07 -7.53 -18.52
CA LEU A 226 -7.52 -8.74 -19.22
C LEU A 226 -7.85 -8.50 -20.71
N SER A 227 -7.65 -7.29 -21.25
CA SER A 227 -7.78 -7.01 -22.69
C SER A 227 -7.14 -8.08 -23.62
N PRO A 228 -5.97 -8.70 -23.31
CA PRO A 228 -5.41 -9.75 -24.15
C PRO A 228 -6.24 -11.03 -24.30
N ALA A 229 -7.24 -11.26 -23.43
CA ALA A 229 -8.16 -12.40 -23.56
C ALA A 229 -9.09 -12.25 -24.78
N PHE A 230 -9.38 -11.02 -25.18
CA PHE A 230 -10.21 -10.70 -26.34
C PHE A 230 -9.37 -10.77 -27.62
N LYS A 231 -9.64 -11.78 -28.46
CA LYS A 231 -8.95 -11.97 -29.76
C LYS A 231 -9.38 -10.92 -30.78
N ASP A 232 -10.67 -10.56 -30.79
CA ASP A 232 -11.22 -9.50 -31.62
C ASP A 232 -10.73 -8.12 -31.17
N SER A 233 -10.15 -7.35 -32.09
CA SER A 233 -9.56 -6.03 -31.78
C SER A 233 -10.59 -4.99 -31.35
N VAL A 234 -11.80 -5.03 -31.93
CA VAL A 234 -12.89 -4.11 -31.61
C VAL A 234 -13.44 -4.43 -30.23
N LYS A 235 -13.73 -5.72 -29.96
CA LYS A 235 -14.19 -6.19 -28.64
C LYS A 235 -13.16 -5.89 -27.55
N LYS A 236 -11.88 -6.06 -27.86
CA LYS A 236 -10.77 -5.71 -26.97
C LYS A 236 -10.71 -4.22 -26.66
N GLN A 237 -10.85 -3.36 -27.66
CA GLN A 237 -10.85 -1.91 -27.49
C GLN A 237 -12.07 -1.47 -26.68
N TRP A 238 -13.25 -2.01 -27.00
CA TRP A 238 -14.48 -1.79 -26.25
C TRP A 238 -14.34 -2.16 -24.77
N PHE A 239 -13.81 -3.35 -24.48
CA PHE A 239 -13.52 -3.77 -23.11
C PHE A 239 -12.60 -2.77 -22.41
N HIS A 240 -11.51 -2.37 -23.05
CA HIS A 240 -10.55 -1.43 -22.47
C HIS A 240 -11.19 -0.08 -22.14
N GLU A 241 -11.98 0.47 -23.06
CA GLU A 241 -12.69 1.73 -22.89
C GLU A 241 -13.67 1.69 -21.72
N VAL A 242 -14.49 0.64 -21.64
CA VAL A 242 -15.45 0.48 -20.55
C VAL A 242 -14.74 0.42 -19.20
N ILE A 243 -13.65 -0.37 -19.06
CA ILE A 243 -12.87 -0.45 -17.82
C ILE A 243 -12.27 0.90 -17.45
N ASP A 244 -11.65 1.59 -18.40
CA ASP A 244 -11.01 2.90 -18.18
C ASP A 244 -12.04 3.93 -17.71
N ASN A 245 -13.22 3.97 -18.32
CA ASN A 245 -14.32 4.83 -17.91
C ASN A 245 -14.83 4.48 -16.50
N TYR A 246 -15.01 3.20 -16.16
CA TYR A 246 -15.40 2.78 -14.82
C TYR A 246 -14.39 3.20 -13.76
N LEU A 247 -13.09 3.03 -14.01
CA LEU A 247 -12.04 3.41 -13.07
C LEU A 247 -12.01 4.92 -12.85
N LYS A 248 -12.12 5.73 -13.90
CA LYS A 248 -12.21 7.19 -13.79
C LYS A 248 -13.43 7.64 -12.99
N LEU A 249 -14.58 7.00 -13.19
CA LEU A 249 -15.79 7.31 -12.41
C LEU A 249 -15.62 6.96 -10.93
N TRP A 250 -14.92 5.87 -10.61
CA TRP A 250 -14.58 5.56 -9.22
C TRP A 250 -13.62 6.57 -8.61
N GLU A 251 -12.63 7.07 -9.35
CA GLU A 251 -11.71 8.11 -8.87
C GLU A 251 -12.42 9.42 -8.55
N VAL A 252 -13.44 9.81 -9.32
CA VAL A 252 -14.22 11.04 -9.07
C VAL A 252 -15.21 10.87 -7.91
N ASN A 253 -15.72 9.66 -7.70
CA ASN A 253 -16.72 9.38 -6.68
C ASN A 253 -16.14 8.99 -5.30
N MET A 254 -14.82 8.78 -5.20
CA MET A 254 -14.10 8.48 -3.95
C MET A 254 -13.45 9.73 -3.33
#